data_AF-A0A7I4XWS7-F1
#
_entry.id   AF-A0A7I4XWS7-F1
#
_cell.length_a   1.000
_cell.length_b   1.000
_cell.length_c   1.000
_cell.angle_alpha   90.00
_cell.angle_beta   90.00
_cell.angle_gamma   90.00
#
_symmetry.space_group_name_H-M   'P 1'
#
loop_
_entity.id
_entity.type
_entity.pdbx_description
1 polymer ?
#
loop_
_entity_poly.entity_id
_entity_poly.type
_entity_poly.pdbx_seq_one_letter_code
_entity_poly.pdbx_strand_id
1 'polypeptide(L)'
;FFTPPLPVRFFQYRAPVPTPGKGYGGLPMNGSSAMRSVRTGVSAVTYEANSAIVVGGFNGVRRLKSTEFYDQRVGLWYPLPDMEITRSNFGIEIMNGCIYVAGGFDGTRTTSTVERFDIRAYKWETLPAMSIPKSALRLVRIADHEIIRNLINFHPIQLDFT
;
A
#
# COMPACT_ATOMS: atom_id res chain seq x y z
N PHE A 1 -9.88 -23.22 -40.59
CA PHE A 1 -8.55 -22.92 -40.04
C PHE A 1 -8.68 -21.73 -39.10
N PHE A 2 -8.86 -22.01 -37.80
CA PHE A 2 -8.96 -20.98 -36.77
C PHE A 2 -7.54 -20.59 -36.32
N THR A 3 -7.18 -19.32 -36.46
CA THR A 3 -5.99 -18.77 -35.82
C THR A 3 -6.26 -18.61 -34.31
N PRO A 4 -5.36 -19.08 -33.43
CA PRO A 4 -5.51 -18.84 -32.00
C PRO A 4 -5.28 -17.34 -31.70
N PRO A 5 -5.94 -16.77 -30.67
CA PRO A 5 -5.67 -15.41 -30.25
C PRO A 5 -4.23 -15.30 -29.74
N LEU A 6 -3.56 -14.19 -30.08
CA LEU A 6 -2.20 -13.89 -29.65
C LEU A 6 -2.08 -13.97 -28.13
N PRO A 7 -0.96 -14.46 -27.58
CA PRO A 7 -0.76 -14.52 -26.15
C PRO A 7 -0.85 -13.10 -25.57
N VAL A 8 -1.68 -12.94 -24.54
CA VAL A 8 -1.74 -11.73 -23.72
C VAL A 8 -0.33 -11.52 -23.18
N ARG A 9 0.40 -10.56 -23.76
CA ARG A 9 1.69 -10.13 -23.22
C ARG A 9 1.38 -9.49 -21.88
N PHE A 10 1.58 -10.23 -20.80
CA PHE A 10 1.85 -9.62 -19.52
C PHE A 10 3.06 -8.72 -19.74
N PHE A 11 2.82 -7.41 -19.79
CA PHE A 11 3.89 -6.47 -19.55
C PHE A 11 4.35 -6.74 -18.12
N GLN A 12 5.32 -7.66 -17.96
CA GLN A 12 6.25 -7.58 -16.85
C GLN A 12 7.00 -6.27 -17.06
N TYR A 13 6.38 -5.18 -16.63
CA TYR A 13 7.09 -3.94 -16.44
C TYR A 13 8.07 -4.21 -15.30
N ARG A 14 9.29 -4.61 -15.66
CA ARG A 14 10.42 -4.53 -14.76
C ARG A 14 10.57 -3.05 -14.45
N ALA A 15 10.16 -2.64 -13.25
CA ALA A 15 10.62 -1.38 -12.70
C ALA A 15 12.16 -1.36 -12.84
N PRO A 16 12.76 -0.22 -13.22
CA PRO A 16 14.20 -0.14 -13.39
C PRO A 16 14.90 -0.63 -12.12
N VAL A 17 15.77 -1.63 -12.25
CA VAL A 17 16.64 -2.08 -11.15
C VAL A 17 17.50 -0.88 -10.74
N PRO A 18 17.52 -0.48 -9.46
CA PRO A 18 18.34 0.64 -9.01
C PRO A 18 19.83 0.32 -9.23
N THR A 19 20.49 1.08 -10.09
CA THR A 19 21.95 1.03 -10.25
C THR A 19 22.62 1.88 -9.16
N PRO A 20 23.66 1.37 -8.47
CA PRO A 20 24.42 2.14 -7.49
C PRO A 20 24.93 3.46 -8.10
N GLY A 21 24.66 4.59 -7.45
CA GLY A 21 25.20 5.90 -7.85
C GLY A 21 24.25 6.84 -8.62
N LYS A 22 23.05 6.39 -9.01
CA LYS A 22 21.95 7.28 -9.39
C LYS A 22 20.92 7.28 -8.26
N GLY A 23 20.71 8.45 -7.65
CA GLY A 23 19.81 8.61 -6.51
C GLY A 23 18.46 7.94 -6.76
N TYR A 24 17.99 7.20 -5.76
CA TYR A 24 16.62 6.71 -5.69
C TYR A 24 15.68 7.88 -5.96
N GLY A 25 14.76 7.76 -6.92
CA GLY A 25 13.84 8.83 -7.30
C GLY A 25 13.06 9.42 -6.12
N GLY A 26 13.67 10.39 -5.42
CA GLY A 26 13.12 11.04 -4.24
C GLY A 26 13.30 10.33 -2.88
N LEU A 27 14.03 9.20 -2.76
CA LEU A 27 14.19 8.60 -1.41
C LEU A 27 15.23 9.40 -0.57
N PRO A 28 14.92 9.69 0.70
CA PRO A 28 15.82 10.41 1.60
C PRO A 28 17.09 9.59 1.89
N MET A 29 18.25 10.24 1.78
CA MET A 29 19.57 9.60 1.80
C MET A 29 20.02 9.04 3.16
N ASN A 30 19.26 9.24 4.24
CA ASN A 30 19.62 8.79 5.58
C ASN A 30 18.89 7.50 5.96
N GLY A 31 19.41 6.37 5.48
CA GLY A 31 18.96 5.05 5.89
C GLY A 31 19.40 4.69 7.32
N SER A 32 18.65 3.81 7.98
CA SER A 32 18.92 3.29 9.33
C SER A 32 18.94 1.77 9.34
N SER A 33 19.77 1.15 10.18
CA SER A 33 19.78 -0.31 10.36
C SER A 33 18.54 -0.86 11.08
N ALA A 34 17.76 0.01 11.71
CA ALA A 34 16.52 -0.34 12.41
C ALA A 34 15.39 0.63 12.07
N MET A 35 14.14 0.15 12.18
CA MET A 35 12.95 1.00 12.15
C MET A 35 13.05 2.11 13.19
N ARG A 36 12.56 3.31 12.85
CA ARG A 36 12.60 4.50 13.72
C ARG A 36 11.82 4.35 15.02
N SER A 37 10.88 3.41 15.07
CA SER A 37 10.07 3.15 16.26
C SER A 37 9.74 1.68 16.36
N VAL A 38 9.89 1.14 17.56
CA VAL A 38 9.25 -0.11 17.96
C VAL A 38 7.75 0.01 17.74
N ARG A 39 7.11 -1.05 17.24
CA ARG A 39 5.69 -1.00 16.90
C ARG A 39 5.03 -2.37 16.95
N THR A 40 3.82 -2.42 17.48
CA THR A 40 2.89 -3.56 17.39
C THR A 40 1.63 -3.13 16.63
N GLY A 41 0.81 -4.08 16.18
CA GLY A 41 -0.40 -3.78 15.40
C GLY A 41 -0.13 -3.00 14.10
N VAL A 42 1.12 -3.07 13.62
CA VAL A 42 1.58 -2.48 12.37
C VAL A 42 1.08 -3.30 11.19
N SER A 43 0.99 -2.69 10.02
CA SER A 43 0.71 -3.39 8.78
C SER A 43 1.88 -3.26 7.82
N ALA A 44 2.16 -4.34 7.09
CA ALA A 44 3.28 -4.40 6.16
C ALA A 44 2.83 -5.00 4.82
N VAL A 45 3.41 -4.50 3.74
CA VAL A 45 3.27 -5.07 2.39
C VAL A 45 4.64 -5.27 1.78
N THR A 46 4.78 -6.31 0.96
CA THR A 46 5.95 -6.46 0.11
C THR A 46 5.84 -5.52 -1.08
N TYR A 47 6.95 -4.86 -1.40
CA TYR A 47 7.09 -4.04 -2.60
C TYR A 47 8.23 -4.62 -3.42
N GLU A 48 7.94 -4.98 -4.67
CA GLU A 48 8.87 -5.74 -5.51
C GLU A 48 9.40 -7.02 -4.81
N ALA A 49 10.49 -7.60 -5.31
CA ALA A 49 11.02 -8.86 -4.77
C ALA A 49 11.84 -8.70 -3.48
N ASN A 50 12.40 -7.51 -3.22
CA ASN A 50 13.45 -7.30 -2.21
C ASN A 50 13.16 -6.14 -1.26
N SER A 51 11.90 -5.75 -1.11
CA SER A 51 11.57 -4.62 -0.25
C SER A 51 10.25 -4.80 0.48
N ALA A 52 10.13 -4.12 1.61
CA ALA A 52 8.91 -4.10 2.41
C ALA A 52 8.57 -2.66 2.77
N ILE A 53 7.28 -2.35 2.82
CA ILE A 53 6.77 -1.08 3.34
C ILE A 53 5.96 -1.38 4.57
N VAL A 54 6.29 -0.69 5.65
CA VAL A 54 5.72 -0.85 6.98
C VAL A 54 5.04 0.45 7.38
N VAL A 55 3.80 0.35 7.83
CA VAL A 55 2.92 1.50 8.02
C VAL A 55 2.24 1.44 9.39
N GLY A 56 2.28 2.56 10.10
CA GLY A 56 1.52 2.79 11.33
C GLY A 56 1.88 1.87 12.50
N GLY A 57 0.89 1.49 13.30
CA GLY A 57 1.06 0.65 14.49
C GLY A 57 1.09 1.44 15.80
N PHE A 58 1.60 0.84 16.87
CA PHE A 58 1.61 1.39 18.22
C PHE A 58 2.95 1.15 18.90
N ASN A 59 3.60 2.22 19.38
CA ASN A 59 4.95 2.13 19.96
C ASN A 59 4.98 1.95 21.50
N GLY A 60 3.85 1.58 22.11
CA GLY A 60 3.69 1.52 23.56
C GLY A 60 3.20 2.82 24.19
N VAL A 61 3.29 3.95 23.49
CA VAL A 61 2.85 5.28 23.98
C VAL A 61 1.77 5.87 23.08
N ARG A 62 2.02 5.94 21.78
CA ARG A 62 1.11 6.54 20.80
C ARG A 62 0.95 5.66 19.56
N ARG A 63 -0.19 5.82 18.90
CA ARG A 63 -0.38 5.24 17.56
C ARG A 63 0.52 6.01 16.60
N LEU A 64 1.00 5.32 15.59
CA LEU A 64 1.92 5.86 14.59
C LEU A 64 1.16 6.11 13.29
N LYS A 65 1.53 7.19 12.62
CA LYS A 65 1.21 7.45 11.22
C LYS A 65 2.39 7.23 10.28
N SER A 66 3.52 6.80 10.84
CA SER A 66 4.77 6.72 10.11
C SER A 66 4.80 5.58 9.11
N THR A 67 5.39 5.89 7.96
CA THR A 67 5.64 4.94 6.88
C THR A 67 7.16 4.75 6.76
N GLU A 68 7.60 3.51 6.64
CA GLU A 68 9.00 3.15 6.50
C GLU A 68 9.18 2.11 5.40
N PHE A 69 10.22 2.27 4.60
CA PHE A 69 10.60 1.38 3.51
C PHE A 69 11.88 0.64 3.88
N TYR A 70 11.87 -0.68 3.74
CA TYR A 70 13.04 -1.52 3.93
C TYR A 70 13.55 -2.03 2.59
N ASP A 71 14.82 -1.80 2.30
CA ASP A 71 15.50 -2.37 1.15
C ASP A 71 16.45 -3.48 1.60
N GLN A 72 16.09 -4.73 1.30
CA GLN A 72 16.87 -5.92 1.65
C GLN A 72 18.25 -5.93 0.98
N ARG A 73 18.43 -5.22 -0.16
CA ARG A 73 19.70 -5.21 -0.90
C ARG A 73 20.80 -4.49 -0.13
N VAL A 74 20.42 -3.47 0.64
CA VAL A 74 21.33 -2.67 1.47
C VAL A 74 21.14 -2.91 2.97
N GLY A 75 20.05 -3.59 3.36
CA GLY A 75 19.73 -3.88 4.75
C GLY A 75 19.35 -2.64 5.57
N LEU A 76 18.77 -1.63 4.92
CA LEU A 76 18.46 -0.34 5.54
C LEU A 76 16.97 0.01 5.43
N TRP A 77 16.50 0.70 6.46
CA TRP A 77 15.19 1.34 6.57
C TRP A 77 15.29 2.81 6.19
N TYR A 78 14.32 3.28 5.41
CA TYR A 78 14.21 4.65 4.95
C TYR A 78 12.84 5.21 5.35
N PRO A 79 12.78 6.47 5.82
CA PRO A 79 11.49 7.11 6.04
C PRO A 79 10.77 7.33 4.70
N LEU A 80 9.47 7.08 4.69
CA LEU A 80 8.55 7.49 3.64
C LEU A 80 7.60 8.58 4.20
N PRO A 81 6.81 9.26 3.36
CA PRO A 81 5.80 10.20 3.81
C PRO A 81 4.83 9.51 4.76
N ASP A 82 4.50 10.20 5.84
CA ASP A 82 3.58 9.69 6.84
C ASP A 82 2.13 9.78 6.32
N MET A 83 1.27 8.88 6.79
CA MET A 83 -0.18 8.99 6.59
C MET A 83 -0.71 10.29 7.23
N GLU A 84 -1.91 10.69 6.85
CA GLU A 84 -2.61 11.78 7.50
C GLU A 84 -3.11 11.34 8.88
N ILE A 85 -3.78 10.18 8.94
CA ILE A 85 -4.39 9.66 10.16
C ILE A 85 -3.50 8.59 10.79
N THR A 86 -3.20 8.78 12.07
CA THR A 86 -2.52 7.76 12.89
C THR A 86 -3.42 6.54 13.06
N ARG A 87 -2.86 5.33 12.95
CA ARG A 87 -3.66 4.11 13.01
C ARG A 87 -2.84 2.88 13.39
N SER A 88 -3.46 1.96 14.13
CA SER A 88 -3.01 0.58 14.31
C SER A 88 -4.13 -0.40 13.97
N ASN A 89 -3.79 -1.68 13.75
CA ASN A 89 -4.76 -2.76 13.51
C ASN A 89 -5.70 -2.47 12.32
N PHE A 90 -5.19 -1.86 11.27
CA PHE A 90 -5.91 -1.58 10.02
C PHE A 90 -5.58 -2.66 8.98
N GLY A 91 -6.32 -2.66 7.87
CA GLY A 91 -5.97 -3.49 6.73
C GLY A 91 -5.10 -2.72 5.74
N ILE A 92 -4.13 -3.41 5.13
CA ILE A 92 -3.22 -2.88 4.11
C ILE A 92 -3.22 -3.77 2.88
N GLU A 93 -3.10 -3.21 1.68
CA GLU A 93 -2.92 -3.98 0.44
C GLU A 93 -2.26 -3.14 -0.66
N ILE A 94 -1.49 -3.77 -1.53
CA ILE A 94 -0.89 -3.11 -2.70
C ILE A 94 -1.71 -3.41 -3.97
N MET A 95 -2.13 -2.35 -4.66
CA MET A 95 -2.91 -2.47 -5.89
C MET A 95 -2.52 -1.35 -6.85
N ASN A 96 -2.20 -1.73 -8.09
CA ASN A 96 -1.89 -0.81 -9.20
C ASN A 96 -0.82 0.25 -8.85
N GLY A 97 0.23 -0.16 -8.12
CA GLY A 97 1.33 0.73 -7.73
C GLY A 97 1.01 1.69 -6.58
N CYS A 98 -0.16 1.55 -5.95
CA CYS A 98 -0.54 2.29 -4.76
C CYS A 98 -0.71 1.34 -3.56
N ILE A 99 -0.44 1.84 -2.36
CA ILE A 99 -0.69 1.14 -1.10
C ILE A 99 -1.98 1.68 -0.51
N TYR A 100 -2.94 0.81 -0.25
CA TYR A 100 -4.21 1.18 0.35
C TYR A 100 -4.21 0.80 1.82
N VAL A 101 -4.68 1.70 2.68
CA VAL A 101 -4.94 1.43 4.10
C VAL A 101 -6.39 1.74 4.40
N ALA A 102 -7.06 0.87 5.16
CA ALA A 102 -8.46 1.06 5.53
C ALA A 102 -8.73 0.70 6.98
N GLY A 103 -9.47 1.57 7.65
CA GLY A 103 -9.90 1.40 9.03
C GLY A 103 -8.75 1.45 10.03
N GLY A 104 -8.89 0.67 11.11
CA GLY A 104 -7.97 0.64 12.24
C GLY A 104 -8.49 1.38 13.45
N PHE A 105 -7.58 1.63 14.39
CA PHE A 105 -7.81 2.40 15.61
C PHE A 105 -6.87 3.61 15.65
N ASP A 106 -7.43 4.81 15.74
CA ASP A 106 -6.68 6.07 15.63
C ASP A 106 -6.09 6.58 16.95
N GLY A 107 -6.24 5.82 18.03
CA GLY A 107 -5.86 6.23 19.38
C GLY A 107 -7.05 6.63 20.24
N THR A 108 -8.16 6.99 19.63
CA THR A 108 -9.41 7.36 20.33
C THR A 108 -10.55 6.44 19.95
N ARG A 109 -10.71 6.12 18.67
CA ARG A 109 -11.84 5.34 18.15
C ARG A 109 -11.42 4.44 17.00
N THR A 110 -12.26 3.45 16.74
CA THR A 110 -12.20 2.71 15.48
C THR A 110 -12.58 3.66 14.34
N THR A 111 -11.77 3.69 13.29
CA THR A 111 -11.95 4.58 12.15
C THR A 111 -12.50 3.81 10.94
N SER A 112 -13.23 4.52 10.08
CA SER A 112 -13.64 4.04 8.75
C SER A 112 -12.81 4.65 7.62
N THR A 113 -11.87 5.55 7.95
CA THR A 113 -11.09 6.29 6.95
C THR A 113 -10.24 5.35 6.10
N VAL A 114 -10.13 5.71 4.83
CA VAL A 114 -9.31 5.04 3.83
C VAL A 114 -8.31 6.04 3.29
N GLU A 115 -7.06 5.64 3.17
CA GLU A 115 -6.01 6.43 2.52
C GLU A 115 -5.28 5.56 1.50
N ARG A 116 -4.72 6.19 0.47
CA ARG A 116 -3.78 5.52 -0.44
C ARG A 116 -2.46 6.28 -0.49
N PHE A 117 -1.36 5.55 -0.58
CA PHE A 117 -0.06 6.08 -0.93
C PHE A 117 0.24 5.79 -2.39
N ASP A 118 0.37 6.83 -3.21
CA ASP A 118 0.91 6.69 -4.56
C ASP A 118 2.44 6.69 -4.48
N ILE A 119 3.04 5.55 -4.82
CA ILE A 119 4.49 5.34 -4.73
C ILE A 119 5.25 6.22 -5.74
N ARG A 120 4.64 6.55 -6.89
CA ARG A 120 5.26 7.39 -7.93
C ARG A 120 5.16 8.86 -7.59
N ALA A 121 4.01 9.29 -7.08
CA ALA A 121 3.80 10.67 -6.64
C ALA A 121 4.39 10.95 -5.24
N TYR A 122 4.77 9.90 -4.52
CA TYR A 122 5.33 9.97 -3.18
C TYR A 122 4.42 10.73 -2.22
N LYS A 123 3.12 10.42 -2.25
CA LYS A 123 2.10 11.18 -1.53
C LYS A 123 0.96 10.29 -1.03
N TRP A 124 0.49 10.58 0.18
CA TRP A 124 -0.75 10.03 0.72
C TRP A 124 -1.95 10.88 0.31
N GLU A 125 -3.05 10.20 0.01
CA GLU A 125 -4.32 10.80 -0.39
C GLU A 125 -5.46 10.14 0.37
N THR A 126 -6.36 10.96 0.92
CA THR A 126 -7.60 10.48 1.52
C THR A 126 -8.55 9.99 0.44
N LEU A 127 -9.19 8.85 0.69
CA LEU A 127 -10.19 8.24 -0.17
C LEU A 127 -11.56 8.23 0.52
N PRO A 128 -12.65 7.92 -0.22
CA PRO A 128 -13.95 7.70 0.40
C PRO A 128 -13.88 6.66 1.53
N ALA A 129 -14.49 6.99 2.67
CA ALA A 129 -14.47 6.16 3.86
C ALA A 129 -15.31 4.89 3.67
N MET A 130 -15.00 3.85 4.45
CA MET A 130 -15.86 2.68 4.59
C MET A 130 -17.20 3.08 5.24
N SER A 131 -18.27 2.33 4.94
CA SER A 131 -19.59 2.56 5.53
C SER A 131 -19.63 2.26 7.04
N ILE A 132 -18.77 1.36 7.52
CA ILE A 132 -18.71 0.93 8.91
C ILE A 132 -17.25 1.02 9.40
N PRO A 133 -16.96 1.70 10.51
CA PRO A 133 -15.66 1.67 11.14
C PRO A 133 -15.27 0.25 11.53
N LYS A 134 -14.07 -0.19 11.15
CA LYS A 134 -13.57 -1.53 11.44
C LYS A 134 -12.10 -1.47 11.86
N SER A 135 -11.74 -2.29 12.84
CA SER A 135 -10.35 -2.55 13.26
C SER A 135 -10.10 -4.05 13.28
N ALA A 136 -8.83 -4.45 13.33
CA ALA A 136 -8.39 -5.85 13.23
C ALA A 136 -8.88 -6.54 11.93
N LEU A 137 -8.94 -5.78 10.83
CA LEU A 137 -9.31 -6.28 9.51
C LEU A 137 -8.09 -6.58 8.65
N ARG A 138 -8.29 -7.32 7.56
CA ARG A 138 -7.33 -7.52 6.48
C ARG A 138 -7.92 -7.03 5.17
N LEU A 139 -7.13 -6.31 4.39
CA LEU A 139 -7.44 -6.07 2.99
C LEU A 139 -6.79 -7.18 2.16
N VAL A 140 -7.49 -7.61 1.12
CA VAL A 140 -6.98 -8.59 0.16
C VAL A 140 -7.32 -8.08 -1.21
N ARG A 141 -6.31 -8.02 -2.08
CA ARG A 141 -6.54 -7.76 -3.50
C ARG A 141 -7.09 -9.03 -4.15
N ILE A 142 -8.26 -8.91 -4.75
CA ILE A 142 -8.80 -9.99 -5.56
C ILE A 142 -8.59 -9.65 -7.04
N ALA A 143 -8.06 -10.60 -7.80
CA ALA A 143 -7.93 -10.46 -9.24
C ALA A 143 -9.31 -10.40 -9.88
N ASP A 144 -9.40 -9.67 -10.97
CA ASP A 144 -10.64 -9.60 -11.74
C ASP A 144 -11.00 -10.99 -12.26
N HIS A 145 -12.19 -11.46 -11.91
CA HIS A 145 -12.68 -12.79 -12.24
C HIS A 145 -14.19 -12.73 -12.45
N GLU A 146 -14.68 -13.39 -13.49
CA GLU A 146 -16.09 -13.35 -13.90
C GLU A 146 -17.05 -13.76 -12.76
N ILE A 147 -16.73 -14.84 -12.06
CA ILE A 147 -17.49 -15.30 -10.87
C ILE A 147 -17.64 -14.20 -9.82
N ILE A 148 -16.60 -13.40 -9.60
CA ILE A 148 -16.62 -12.33 -8.60
C ILE A 148 -17.52 -11.21 -9.09
N ARG A 149 -17.42 -10.80 -10.36
CA ARG A 149 -18.30 -9.77 -10.94
C ARG A 149 -19.78 -10.13 -10.75
N ASN A 150 -20.12 -11.40 -10.96
CA ASN A 150 -21.48 -11.93 -10.75
C ASN A 150 -21.89 -11.95 -9.27
N LEU A 151 -20.96 -12.15 -8.34
CA LEU A 151 -21.23 -12.19 -6.90
C LEU A 151 -21.48 -10.80 -6.29
N ILE A 152 -20.75 -9.77 -6.75
CA ILE A 152 -20.82 -8.41 -6.18
C ILE A 152 -21.78 -7.47 -6.92
N ASN A 153 -22.60 -7.96 -7.87
CA ASN A 153 -23.46 -7.12 -8.73
C ASN A 153 -22.70 -5.88 -9.27
N PHE A 154 -21.42 -6.06 -9.61
CA PHE A 154 -20.59 -4.95 -10.02
C PHE A 154 -20.96 -4.58 -11.46
N HIS A 155 -21.83 -3.58 -11.62
CA HIS A 155 -22.04 -2.94 -12.91
C HIS A 155 -20.95 -1.89 -13.08
N PRO A 156 -20.00 -2.07 -14.04
CA PRO A 156 -19.02 -1.03 -14.31
C PRO A 156 -19.76 0.25 -14.64
N ILE A 157 -19.45 1.32 -13.91
CA ILE A 157 -19.93 2.66 -14.25
C ILE A 157 -19.34 2.95 -15.63
N GLN A 158 -20.19 3.00 -16.65
CA GLN A 158 -19.79 3.54 -17.94
C GLN A 158 -19.56 5.04 -17.72
N LEU A 159 -18.30 5.43 -17.68
CA LEU A 159 -17.93 6.84 -17.81
C LEU A 159 -18.06 7.17 -19.29
N ASP A 160 -19.22 7.69 -19.68
CA ASP A 160 -19.41 8.30 -20.99
C ASP A 160 -18.58 9.58 -21.04
N PHE A 161 -17.49 9.52 -21.80
CA PHE A 161 -16.76 10.71 -22.23
C PHE A 161 -17.40 11.18 -23.54
N THR A 162 -18.54 11.87 -23.45
CA THR A 162 -19.05 12.73 -24.53
C THR A 162 -18.41 14.10 -24.46
#